data_AF-A0A832DLA9-F1
#
_entry.id   AF-A0A832DLA9-F1
#
_cell.length_a   1.000
_cell.length_b   1.000
_cell.length_c   1.000
_cell.angle_alpha   90.00
_cell.angle_beta   90.00
_cell.angle_gamma   90.00
#
_symmetry.space_group_name_H-M   'P 1'
#
loop_
_entity.id
_entity.type
_entity.pdbx_description
1 polymer ?
#
loop_
_entity_poly.entity_id
_entity_poly.type
_entity_poly.pdbx_seq_one_letter_code
_entity_poly.pdbx_strand_id
1 'polypeptide(L)'
;MNKRLFGIAALFKTPDEIIRAAKKTAEAGYQKYDVHSPYPVHGIDRAMKLKPSKLGFITLVFGLTGSALALLLMYWTMSVDYPMIIGGKPFFALPAFIPVTFEVTVLLATLATVIGMITFFFRFPENDHPLHDTEYMKKVSRDHFGVVIEASDKHFDESKVREFLNSLHPISLEEIYYSEKETYPVLEPKFVTLLILVALVTSGVTYFSLNKLLYMQPFTWMMEQPKLNPQQPSTLFADGFGMRTPVQGTVARGFLPYPYMGQNNPTEVLQNPFLPTKENLKLGEAKYLTFCSPCHGNFGDGDSRLRGQFPNPPSLHSSRAREFSDGMIYHIITNGQNIMPSYASQITREERWAIVNYIRVLQRAKNAKSSDLQVVNKETGNNASN
;
A
#
# COMPACT_ATOMS: atom_id res chain seq x y z
N MET A 1 54.92 -38.97 -9.28
CA MET A 1 53.98 -37.88 -9.62
C MET A 1 54.53 -36.62 -8.97
N ASN A 2 54.97 -35.64 -9.76
CA ASN A 2 55.60 -34.41 -9.23
C ASN A 2 54.52 -33.53 -8.60
N LYS A 3 54.49 -33.44 -7.26
CA LYS A 3 53.63 -32.49 -6.55
C LYS A 3 54.08 -31.08 -6.89
N ARG A 4 53.17 -30.25 -7.42
CA ARG A 4 53.46 -28.85 -7.75
C ARG A 4 53.38 -28.03 -6.47
N LEU A 5 54.48 -27.38 -6.10
CA LEU A 5 54.53 -26.48 -4.95
C LEU A 5 53.62 -25.26 -5.19
N PHE A 6 52.73 -24.97 -4.24
CA PHE A 6 51.92 -23.76 -4.20
C PHE A 6 52.70 -22.63 -3.52
N GLY A 7 53.35 -22.91 -2.39
CA GLY A 7 54.13 -21.93 -1.64
C GLY A 7 54.69 -22.50 -0.35
N ILE A 8 55.48 -21.69 0.36
CA ILE A 8 56.01 -22.02 1.69
C ILE A 8 55.33 -21.11 2.71
N ALA A 9 54.78 -21.72 3.75
CA ALA A 9 54.03 -21.07 4.81
C ALA A 9 54.82 -21.06 6.11
N ALA A 10 54.77 -19.95 6.85
CA ALA A 10 55.39 -19.80 8.16
C ALA A 10 54.36 -19.37 9.21
N LEU A 11 54.38 -20.03 10.38
CA LEU A 11 53.46 -19.78 11.49
C LEU A 11 54.09 -18.94 12.60
N PHE A 12 53.28 -18.08 13.23
CA PHE A 12 53.63 -17.19 14.33
C PHE A 12 52.57 -17.24 15.42
N LYS A 13 52.94 -16.89 16.66
CA LYS A 13 52.00 -16.99 17.80
C LYS A 13 51.30 -15.68 18.09
N THR A 14 51.98 -14.56 17.84
CA THR A 14 51.51 -13.24 18.25
C THR A 14 51.22 -12.31 17.07
N PRO A 15 50.28 -11.36 17.23
CA PRO A 15 50.01 -10.33 16.21
C PRO A 15 51.24 -9.48 15.86
N ASP A 16 52.09 -9.20 16.85
CA ASP A 16 53.28 -8.37 16.64
C ASP A 16 54.33 -9.08 15.79
N GLU A 17 54.47 -10.40 15.95
CA GLU A 17 55.35 -11.22 15.10
C GLU A 17 54.90 -11.18 13.65
N ILE A 18 53.61 -11.35 13.38
CA ILE A 18 53.11 -11.37 12.00
C ILE A 18 53.21 -9.98 11.34
N ILE A 19 53.00 -8.88 12.07
CA ILE A 19 53.20 -7.53 11.52
C ILE A 19 54.67 -7.32 11.13
N ARG A 20 55.62 -7.74 11.98
CA ARG A 20 57.06 -7.66 11.66
C ARG A 20 57.43 -8.55 10.48
N ALA A 21 56.89 -9.77 10.43
CA ALA A 21 57.09 -10.70 9.34
C ALA A 21 56.55 -10.11 8.02
N ALA A 22 55.31 -9.64 8.00
CA ALA A 22 54.68 -9.03 6.83
C ALA A 22 55.48 -7.82 6.30
N LYS A 23 55.96 -6.95 7.21
CA LYS A 23 56.81 -5.80 6.86
C LYS A 23 58.12 -6.25 6.21
N LYS A 24 58.83 -7.22 6.81
CA LYS A 24 60.08 -7.74 6.26
C LYS A 24 59.85 -8.44 4.92
N THR A 25 58.75 -9.17 4.74
CA THR A 25 58.39 -9.82 3.47
C THR A 25 58.14 -8.77 2.38
N ALA A 26 57.45 -7.68 2.70
CA ALA A 26 57.23 -6.55 1.79
C ALA A 26 58.52 -5.76 1.47
N GLU A 27 59.49 -5.73 2.39
CA GLU A 27 60.81 -5.11 2.20
C GLU A 27 61.75 -5.99 1.38
N ALA A 28 61.63 -7.31 1.50
CA ALA A 28 62.37 -8.30 0.71
C ALA A 28 61.94 -8.36 -0.77
N GLY A 29 60.85 -7.70 -1.14
CA GLY A 29 60.44 -7.52 -2.54
C GLY A 29 59.50 -8.60 -3.09
N TYR A 30 59.03 -9.53 -2.26
CA TYR A 30 57.99 -10.49 -2.65
C TYR A 30 56.67 -9.76 -2.92
N GLN A 31 55.99 -10.13 -4.00
CA GLN A 31 54.73 -9.52 -4.46
C GLN A 31 53.55 -10.49 -4.42
N LYS A 32 53.80 -11.80 -4.56
CA LYS A 32 52.84 -12.89 -4.49
C LYS A 32 53.00 -13.60 -3.15
N TYR A 33 52.54 -12.92 -2.11
CA TYR A 33 52.47 -13.47 -0.78
C TYR A 33 51.19 -12.97 -0.10
N ASP A 34 50.70 -13.73 0.85
CA ASP A 34 49.54 -13.36 1.65
C ASP A 34 49.79 -13.59 3.14
N VAL A 35 49.03 -12.88 3.97
CA VAL A 35 49.08 -12.98 5.42
C VAL A 35 47.71 -13.38 5.92
N HIS A 36 47.68 -14.46 6.70
CA HIS A 36 46.46 -15.04 7.22
C HIS A 36 46.40 -14.87 8.75
N SER A 37 45.26 -14.39 9.24
CA SER A 37 44.98 -14.18 10.66
C SER A 37 43.54 -14.59 10.99
N PRO A 38 43.28 -15.07 12.22
CA PRO A 38 41.92 -15.47 12.65
C PRO A 38 40.98 -14.27 12.83
N TYR A 39 41.54 -13.07 12.95
CA TYR A 39 40.80 -11.82 13.10
C TYR A 39 41.54 -10.66 12.42
N PRO A 40 40.88 -9.51 12.19
CA PRO A 40 41.53 -8.34 11.60
C PRO A 40 42.64 -7.77 12.48
N VAL A 41 43.88 -7.78 11.99
CA VAL A 41 45.04 -7.20 12.69
C VAL A 41 45.27 -5.77 12.19
N HIS A 42 45.14 -4.78 13.07
CA HIS A 42 45.32 -3.37 12.70
C HIS A 42 46.76 -3.08 12.26
N GLY A 43 46.92 -2.40 11.13
CA GLY A 43 48.22 -2.00 10.58
C GLY A 43 48.89 -3.06 9.69
N ILE A 44 48.27 -4.23 9.50
CA ILE A 44 48.80 -5.26 8.61
C ILE A 44 48.81 -4.81 7.14
N ASP A 45 47.82 -4.01 6.74
CA ASP A 45 47.71 -3.37 5.43
C ASP A 45 48.91 -2.47 5.13
N ARG A 46 49.33 -1.66 6.12
CA ARG A 46 50.51 -0.80 6.03
C ARG A 46 51.80 -1.63 6.02
N ALA A 47 51.87 -2.69 6.82
CA ALA A 47 53.03 -3.60 6.84
C ALA A 47 53.21 -4.31 5.49
N MET A 48 52.10 -4.74 4.87
CA MET A 48 52.09 -5.38 3.55
C MET A 48 52.19 -4.40 2.38
N LYS A 49 52.17 -3.08 2.64
CA LYS A 49 52.15 -2.03 1.62
C LYS A 49 50.98 -2.20 0.62
N LEU A 50 49.82 -2.62 1.11
CA LEU A 50 48.61 -2.79 0.29
C LEU A 50 48.05 -1.45 -0.19
N LYS A 51 47.46 -1.46 -1.37
CA LYS A 51 46.74 -0.30 -1.91
C LYS A 51 45.34 -0.22 -1.29
N PRO A 52 44.74 0.98 -1.19
CA PRO A 52 43.36 1.14 -0.76
C PRO A 52 42.39 0.30 -1.62
N SER A 53 41.38 -0.27 -0.98
CA SER A 53 40.35 -1.05 -1.67
C SER A 53 39.50 -0.17 -2.60
N LYS A 54 39.17 -0.71 -3.78
CA LYS A 54 38.27 -0.06 -4.75
C LYS A 54 36.79 -0.35 -4.49
N LEU A 55 36.46 -1.10 -3.43
CA LEU A 55 35.10 -1.55 -3.15
C LEU A 55 34.12 -0.37 -2.97
N GLY A 56 34.54 0.71 -2.32
CA GLY A 56 33.70 1.89 -2.12
C GLY A 56 33.28 2.58 -3.42
N PHE A 57 34.07 2.45 -4.50
CA PHE A 57 33.69 2.99 -5.81
C PHE A 57 32.52 2.20 -6.43
N ILE A 58 32.48 0.88 -6.23
CA ILE A 58 31.35 0.04 -6.64
C ILE A 58 30.09 0.50 -5.91
N THR A 59 30.16 0.64 -4.58
CA THR A 59 29.04 1.12 -3.76
C THR A 59 28.50 2.46 -4.27
N LEU A 60 29.40 3.41 -4.55
CA LEU A 60 29.04 4.75 -5.00
C LEU A 60 28.35 4.71 -6.37
N VAL A 61 28.93 4.02 -7.35
CA VAL A 61 28.40 3.97 -8.73
C VAL A 61 27.02 3.32 -8.74
N PHE A 62 26.87 2.17 -8.08
CA PHE A 62 25.59 1.47 -8.06
C PHE A 62 24.53 2.19 -7.21
N GLY A 63 24.94 2.84 -6.12
CA GLY A 63 24.05 3.71 -5.35
C GLY A 63 23.52 4.87 -6.18
N LEU A 64 24.40 5.65 -6.84
CA LEU A 64 24.00 6.77 -7.69
C LEU A 64 23.13 6.31 -8.87
N THR A 65 23.46 5.15 -9.46
CA THR A 65 22.65 4.54 -10.52
C THR A 65 21.26 4.19 -10.00
N GLY A 66 21.16 3.60 -8.80
CA GLY A 66 19.89 3.31 -8.15
C GLY A 66 19.04 4.54 -7.87
N SER A 67 19.66 5.61 -7.35
CA SER A 67 18.99 6.91 -7.17
C SER A 67 18.41 7.44 -8.47
N ALA A 68 19.23 7.42 -9.54
CA ALA A 68 18.85 7.94 -10.85
C ALA A 68 17.70 7.12 -11.46
N LEU A 69 17.79 5.80 -11.41
CA LEU A 69 16.76 4.89 -11.92
C LEU A 69 15.43 5.04 -11.16
N ALA A 70 15.47 5.16 -9.83
CA ALA A 70 14.26 5.34 -9.03
C ALA A 70 13.55 6.65 -9.36
N LEU A 71 14.30 7.76 -9.41
CA LEU A 71 13.74 9.07 -9.78
C LEU A 71 13.21 9.08 -11.22
N LEU A 72 13.96 8.48 -12.16
CA LEU A 72 13.54 8.40 -13.57
C LEU A 72 12.25 7.59 -13.71
N LEU A 73 12.16 6.44 -13.03
CA LEU A 73 10.97 5.59 -13.07
C LEU A 73 9.75 6.30 -12.49
N MET A 74 9.88 6.94 -11.33
CA MET A 74 8.78 7.69 -10.70
C MET A 74 8.37 8.89 -11.53
N TYR A 75 9.33 9.63 -12.09
CA TYR A 75 9.05 10.73 -13.00
C TYR A 75 8.29 10.23 -14.25
N TRP A 76 8.79 9.18 -14.90
CA TRP A 76 8.19 8.63 -16.10
C TRP A 76 6.75 8.16 -15.85
N THR A 77 6.54 7.35 -14.81
CA THR A 77 5.20 6.81 -14.50
C THR A 77 4.20 7.89 -14.09
N MET A 78 4.59 8.82 -13.21
CA MET A 78 3.65 9.79 -12.62
C MET A 78 3.52 11.11 -13.40
N SER A 79 4.49 11.46 -14.25
CA SER A 79 4.48 12.73 -14.99
C SER A 79 4.33 12.55 -16.51
N VAL A 80 4.63 11.38 -17.06
CA VAL A 80 4.60 11.15 -18.53
C VAL A 80 3.56 10.09 -18.91
N ASP A 81 3.67 8.88 -18.38
CA ASP A 81 2.85 7.73 -18.82
C ASP A 81 1.41 7.82 -18.31
N TYR A 82 1.22 8.03 -17.00
CA TYR A 82 -0.11 8.06 -16.39
C TYR A 82 -0.25 9.15 -15.32
N PRO A 83 -0.33 10.43 -15.74
CA PRO A 83 -0.46 11.55 -14.82
C PRO A 83 -1.83 11.54 -14.11
N MET A 84 -1.81 11.36 -12.79
CA MET A 84 -3.00 11.33 -11.94
C MET A 84 -3.04 12.51 -10.97
N ILE A 85 -4.22 13.10 -10.76
CA ILE A 85 -4.43 14.15 -9.77
C ILE A 85 -4.72 13.50 -8.42
N ILE A 86 -3.68 13.36 -7.59
CA ILE A 86 -3.77 12.76 -6.25
C ILE A 86 -3.63 13.86 -5.20
N GLY A 87 -4.74 14.20 -4.54
CA GLY A 87 -4.75 15.19 -3.45
C GLY A 87 -4.29 16.61 -3.87
N GLY A 88 -4.44 16.96 -5.16
CA GLY A 88 -4.07 18.27 -5.69
C GLY A 88 -2.56 18.54 -5.80
N LYS A 89 -1.72 17.52 -5.65
CA LYS A 89 -0.26 17.65 -5.73
C LYS A 89 0.21 17.79 -7.19
N PRO A 90 1.36 18.45 -7.45
CA PRO A 90 1.95 18.46 -8.79
C PRO A 90 2.34 17.05 -9.23
N PHE A 91 2.32 16.78 -10.54
CA PHE A 91 2.68 15.46 -11.08
C PHE A 91 4.11 15.03 -10.72
N PHE A 92 5.04 15.99 -10.66
CA PHE A 92 6.38 15.78 -10.12
C PHE A 92 6.48 16.30 -8.68
N ALA A 93 6.10 15.45 -7.73
CA ALA A 93 6.16 15.77 -6.29
C ALA A 93 7.47 15.27 -5.66
N LEU A 94 8.60 15.93 -5.96
CA LEU A 94 9.94 15.51 -5.51
C LEU A 94 10.02 15.13 -4.01
N PRO A 95 9.45 15.90 -3.04
CA PRO A 95 9.50 15.52 -1.63
C PRO A 95 8.90 14.14 -1.33
N ALA A 96 7.88 13.72 -2.07
CA ALA A 96 7.26 12.41 -1.92
C ALA A 96 8.10 11.27 -2.53
N PHE A 97 8.99 11.59 -3.48
CA PHE A 97 9.85 10.61 -4.17
C PHE A 97 11.16 10.34 -3.41
N ILE A 98 11.58 11.25 -2.52
CA ILE A 98 12.83 11.11 -1.78
C ILE A 98 12.88 9.82 -0.94
N PRO A 99 11.86 9.43 -0.15
CA PRO A 99 11.93 8.21 0.66
C PRO A 99 12.12 6.96 -0.20
N VAL A 100 11.38 6.84 -1.31
CA VAL A 100 11.50 5.70 -2.23
C VAL A 100 12.87 5.69 -2.90
N THR A 101 13.35 6.85 -3.35
CA THR A 101 14.67 6.98 -3.97
C THR A 101 15.75 6.53 -2.99
N PHE A 102 15.71 7.01 -1.74
CA PHE A 102 16.65 6.66 -0.70
C PHE A 102 16.72 5.14 -0.46
N GLU A 103 15.59 4.46 -0.32
CA GLU A 103 15.56 3.02 -0.11
C GLU A 103 16.16 2.26 -1.30
N VAL A 104 15.84 2.65 -2.53
CA VAL A 104 16.39 2.00 -3.74
C VAL A 104 17.90 2.25 -3.87
N THR A 105 18.38 3.45 -3.52
CA THR A 105 19.80 3.79 -3.45
C THR A 105 20.53 2.86 -2.48
N VAL A 106 20.03 2.74 -1.25
CA VAL A 106 20.64 1.91 -0.20
C VAL A 106 20.62 0.44 -0.60
N LEU A 107 19.50 -0.04 -1.16
CA LEU A 107 19.35 -1.42 -1.62
C LEU A 107 20.38 -1.78 -2.70
N LEU A 108 20.44 -0.98 -3.78
CA LEU A 108 21.36 -1.27 -4.90
C LEU A 108 22.82 -1.09 -4.51
N ALA A 109 23.14 -0.06 -3.71
CA ALA A 109 24.49 0.13 -3.18
C ALA A 109 24.93 -1.08 -2.35
N THR A 110 24.09 -1.54 -1.42
CA THR A 110 24.41 -2.66 -0.53
C THR A 110 24.55 -3.97 -1.31
N LEU A 111 23.59 -4.28 -2.17
CA LEU A 111 23.61 -5.52 -2.94
C LEU A 111 24.82 -5.58 -3.88
N ALA A 112 25.11 -4.50 -4.60
CA ALA A 112 26.28 -4.43 -5.48
C ALA A 112 27.60 -4.51 -4.70
N THR A 113 27.66 -3.94 -3.50
CA THR A 113 28.85 -4.03 -2.64
C THR A 113 29.09 -5.47 -2.19
N VAL A 114 28.06 -6.15 -1.70
CA VAL A 114 28.16 -7.54 -1.24
C VAL A 114 28.54 -8.45 -2.41
N ILE A 115 27.83 -8.35 -3.54
CA ILE A 115 28.12 -9.14 -4.74
C ILE A 115 29.54 -8.84 -5.24
N GLY A 116 29.92 -7.56 -5.31
CA GLY A 116 31.24 -7.16 -5.79
C GLY A 116 32.36 -7.67 -4.89
N MET A 117 32.18 -7.59 -3.57
CA MET A 117 33.10 -8.12 -2.57
C MET A 117 33.29 -9.63 -2.73
N ILE A 118 32.18 -10.38 -2.80
CA ILE A 118 32.19 -11.85 -2.93
C ILE A 118 32.84 -12.27 -4.26
N THR A 119 32.46 -11.65 -5.38
CA THR A 119 32.84 -12.13 -6.73
C THR A 119 34.20 -11.61 -7.20
N PHE A 120 34.50 -10.32 -7.04
CA PHE A 120 35.69 -9.70 -7.62
C PHE A 120 36.87 -9.61 -6.66
N PHE A 121 36.61 -9.48 -5.35
CA PHE A 121 37.67 -9.33 -4.35
C PHE A 121 38.01 -10.65 -3.67
N PHE A 122 37.01 -11.37 -3.17
CA PHE A 122 37.22 -12.63 -2.46
C PHE A 122 37.14 -13.86 -3.36
N ARG A 123 36.61 -13.70 -4.60
CA ARG A 123 36.47 -14.74 -5.61
C ARG A 123 35.65 -15.95 -5.15
N PHE A 124 34.74 -15.75 -4.20
CA PHE A 124 33.85 -16.80 -3.73
C PHE A 124 32.76 -17.15 -4.76
N PRO A 125 32.40 -18.45 -4.87
CA PRO A 125 33.00 -19.60 -4.18
C PRO A 125 34.27 -20.11 -4.89
N GLU A 126 35.42 -20.05 -4.22
CA GLU A 126 36.70 -20.66 -4.66
C GLU A 126 37.06 -21.76 -3.66
N ASN A 127 36.34 -22.89 -3.75
CA ASN A 127 36.44 -23.98 -2.78
C ASN A 127 37.68 -24.88 -2.99
N ASP A 128 38.46 -24.67 -4.05
CA ASP A 128 39.62 -25.49 -4.44
C ASP A 128 40.97 -24.83 -4.10
N HIS A 129 41.00 -23.82 -3.22
CA HIS A 129 42.24 -23.16 -2.85
C HIS A 129 43.23 -24.11 -2.15
N PRO A 130 44.53 -24.17 -2.55
CA PRO A 130 45.52 -25.11 -2.01
C PRO A 130 45.82 -25.00 -0.51
N LEU A 131 45.44 -23.88 0.11
CA LEU A 131 45.58 -23.68 1.56
C LEU A 131 44.49 -24.39 2.36
N HIS A 132 43.36 -24.74 1.74
CA HIS A 132 42.29 -25.46 2.43
C HIS A 132 42.79 -26.84 2.90
N ASP A 133 42.31 -27.26 4.06
CA ASP A 133 42.66 -28.53 4.73
C ASP A 133 44.14 -28.72 5.16
N THR A 134 45.01 -27.73 4.96
CA THR A 134 46.39 -27.73 5.48
C THR A 134 46.43 -27.59 7.01
N GLU A 135 47.45 -28.17 7.65
CA GLU A 135 47.65 -28.00 9.11
C GLU A 135 47.94 -26.54 9.46
N TYR A 136 48.63 -25.83 8.56
CA TYR A 136 48.78 -24.38 8.56
C TYR A 136 47.44 -23.66 8.74
N MET A 137 46.47 -23.85 7.84
CA MET A 137 45.21 -23.11 7.86
C MET A 137 44.32 -23.52 9.05
N LYS A 138 44.37 -24.78 9.49
CA LYS A 138 43.71 -25.25 10.72
C LYS A 138 44.22 -24.53 11.98
N LYS A 139 45.52 -24.21 12.03
CA LYS A 139 46.10 -23.43 13.14
C LYS A 139 45.78 -21.94 13.03
N VAL A 140 45.87 -21.37 11.82
CA VAL A 140 45.59 -19.94 11.60
C VAL A 140 44.14 -19.59 11.91
N SER A 141 43.19 -20.43 11.50
CA SER A 141 41.75 -20.24 11.78
C SER A 141 41.38 -20.30 13.27
N ARG A 142 42.28 -20.79 14.13
CA ARG A 142 42.04 -20.93 15.57
C ARG A 142 42.70 -19.83 16.38
N ASP A 143 44.04 -19.78 16.36
CA ASP A 143 44.81 -19.00 17.33
C ASP A 143 46.22 -18.61 16.87
N HIS A 144 46.63 -18.97 15.64
CA HIS A 144 47.94 -18.63 15.09
C HIS A 144 47.83 -17.62 13.95
N PHE A 145 48.97 -17.05 13.57
CA PHE A 145 49.08 -16.15 12.43
C PHE A 145 50.06 -16.75 11.45
N GLY A 146 49.96 -16.41 10.17
CA GLY A 146 50.96 -16.89 9.23
C GLY A 146 51.10 -16.08 7.97
N VAL A 147 52.24 -16.29 7.32
CA VAL A 147 52.59 -15.70 6.03
C VAL A 147 52.87 -16.83 5.04
N VAL A 148 52.37 -16.70 3.82
CA VAL A 148 52.61 -17.66 2.74
C VAL A 148 53.24 -16.90 1.58
N ILE A 149 54.39 -17.35 1.11
CA ILE A 149 55.01 -16.86 -0.12
C ILE A 149 54.72 -17.88 -1.22
N GLU A 150 54.03 -17.45 -2.27
CA GLU A 150 53.63 -18.32 -3.37
C GLU A 150 54.82 -18.63 -4.29
N ALA A 151 54.86 -19.86 -4.78
CA ALA A 151 55.79 -20.30 -5.83
C ALA A 151 55.56 -19.58 -7.17
N SER A 152 54.46 -18.84 -7.31
CA SER A 152 54.15 -18.01 -8.47
C SER A 152 54.91 -16.66 -8.48
N ASP A 153 55.58 -16.29 -7.39
CA ASP A 153 56.38 -15.06 -7.31
C ASP A 153 57.61 -15.12 -8.22
N LYS A 154 57.98 -13.99 -8.82
CA LYS A 154 59.17 -13.88 -9.68
C LYS A 154 60.49 -14.05 -8.91
N HIS A 155 60.51 -13.69 -7.62
CA HIS A 155 61.66 -13.84 -6.74
C HIS A 155 61.63 -15.14 -5.95
N PHE A 156 60.71 -16.06 -6.27
CA PHE A 156 60.61 -17.33 -5.56
C PHE A 156 61.79 -18.24 -5.89
N ASP A 157 62.53 -18.60 -4.87
CA ASP A 157 63.53 -19.66 -4.86
C ASP A 157 63.33 -20.42 -3.55
N GLU A 158 63.06 -21.72 -3.64
CA GLU A 158 62.66 -22.55 -2.51
C GLU A 158 63.66 -22.49 -1.34
N SER A 159 64.96 -22.51 -1.65
CA SER A 159 66.02 -22.47 -0.63
C SER A 159 66.11 -21.09 0.02
N LYS A 160 66.07 -20.02 -0.78
CA LYS A 160 66.15 -18.64 -0.27
C LYS A 160 64.91 -18.25 0.52
N VAL A 161 63.73 -18.68 0.09
CA VAL A 161 62.47 -18.42 0.79
C VAL A 161 62.47 -19.15 2.13
N ARG A 162 62.93 -20.41 2.18
CA ARG A 162 63.05 -21.15 3.44
C ARG A 162 64.04 -20.49 4.40
N GLU A 163 65.20 -20.06 3.92
CA GLU A 163 66.18 -19.33 4.74
C GLU A 163 65.62 -17.99 5.25
N PHE A 164 64.98 -17.24 4.35
CA PHE A 164 64.32 -15.98 4.68
C PHE A 164 63.23 -16.16 5.74
N LEU A 165 62.30 -17.10 5.55
CA LEU A 165 61.22 -17.35 6.50
C LEU A 165 61.76 -17.86 7.84
N ASN A 166 62.81 -18.69 7.87
CA ASN A 166 63.48 -19.09 9.11
C ASN A 166 64.09 -17.89 9.86
N SER A 167 64.66 -16.90 9.15
CA SER A 167 65.20 -15.68 9.76
C SER A 167 64.14 -14.84 10.50
N LEU A 168 62.86 -15.08 10.23
CA LEU A 168 61.73 -14.44 10.91
C LEU A 168 61.36 -15.10 12.24
N HIS A 169 62.03 -16.19 12.62
CA HIS A 169 61.78 -16.98 13.83
C HIS A 169 60.35 -17.54 13.92
N PRO A 170 59.89 -18.33 12.92
CA PRO A 170 58.56 -18.91 12.94
C PRO A 170 58.50 -20.10 13.90
N ILE A 171 57.29 -20.46 14.34
CA ILE A 171 57.02 -21.69 15.11
C ILE A 171 57.26 -22.92 14.25
N SER A 172 56.82 -22.86 12.99
CA SER A 172 56.98 -23.95 12.03
C SER A 172 56.89 -23.44 10.60
N LEU A 173 57.55 -24.16 9.70
CA LEU A 173 57.45 -24.00 8.25
C LEU A 173 56.71 -25.19 7.64
N GLU A 174 55.83 -24.93 6.69
CA GLU A 174 55.08 -25.95 5.94
C GLU A 174 55.18 -25.66 4.44
N GLU A 175 55.50 -26.69 3.66
CA GLU A 175 55.45 -26.62 2.21
C GLU A 175 54.05 -27.03 1.75
N ILE A 176 53.37 -26.13 1.05
CA ILE A 176 52.00 -26.34 0.60
C ILE A 176 52.02 -26.67 -0.88
N TYR A 177 51.30 -27.72 -1.26
CA TYR A 177 51.25 -28.24 -2.62
C TYR A 177 49.83 -28.11 -3.18
N TYR A 178 49.70 -27.99 -4.50
CA TYR A 178 48.39 -28.06 -5.14
C TYR A 178 47.76 -29.45 -4.93
N SER A 179 46.49 -29.47 -4.51
CA SER A 179 45.71 -30.70 -4.41
C SER A 179 45.51 -31.37 -5.77
N GLU A 180 45.46 -32.70 -5.78
CA GLU A 180 45.10 -33.45 -6.98
C GLU A 180 43.64 -33.16 -7.33
N LYS A 181 43.39 -32.81 -8.59
CA LYS A 181 42.06 -32.40 -9.04
C LYS A 181 41.20 -33.64 -9.24
N GLU A 182 40.36 -33.97 -8.26
CA GLU A 182 39.37 -35.04 -8.39
C GLU A 182 38.22 -34.58 -9.28
N THR A 183 38.00 -35.27 -10.40
CA THR A 183 36.90 -34.96 -11.31
C THR A 183 35.67 -35.79 -10.97
N TYR A 184 34.59 -35.12 -10.57
CA TYR A 184 33.29 -35.73 -10.35
C TYR A 184 32.34 -35.42 -11.52
N PRO A 185 31.48 -36.36 -11.95
CA PRO A 185 30.46 -36.07 -12.94
C PRO A 185 29.41 -35.10 -12.33
N VAL A 186 29.06 -34.05 -13.08
CA VAL A 186 28.16 -32.95 -12.63
C VAL A 186 26.77 -33.46 -12.20
N LEU A 187 26.34 -34.63 -12.67
CA LEU A 187 25.02 -35.23 -12.41
C LEU A 187 25.14 -36.59 -11.70
N GLU A 188 25.89 -36.64 -10.59
CA GLU A 188 25.89 -37.84 -9.76
C GLU A 188 24.46 -38.12 -9.23
N PRO A 189 23.96 -39.38 -9.27
CA PRO A 189 22.60 -39.71 -8.87
C PRO A 189 22.23 -39.23 -7.45
N LYS A 190 23.18 -39.23 -6.51
CA LYS A 190 22.97 -38.73 -5.15
C LYS A 190 22.70 -37.22 -5.14
N PHE A 191 23.44 -36.44 -5.92
CA PHE A 191 23.26 -34.99 -6.03
C PHE A 191 21.93 -34.65 -6.71
N VAL A 192 21.56 -35.36 -7.78
CA VAL A 192 20.25 -35.20 -8.44
C VAL A 192 19.11 -35.54 -7.49
N THR A 193 19.23 -36.63 -6.73
CA THR A 193 18.23 -37.02 -5.72
C THR A 193 18.07 -35.96 -4.63
N LEU A 194 19.18 -35.38 -4.16
CA LEU A 194 19.17 -34.29 -3.20
C LEU A 194 18.44 -33.06 -3.77
N LEU A 195 18.74 -32.66 -5.01
CA LEU A 195 18.09 -31.53 -5.66
C LEU A 195 16.57 -31.74 -5.81
N ILE A 196 16.15 -32.95 -6.21
CA ILE A 196 14.72 -33.31 -6.30
C ILE A 196 14.06 -33.22 -4.93
N LEU A 197 14.70 -33.75 -3.88
CA LEU A 197 14.16 -33.70 -2.52
C LEU A 197 14.02 -32.26 -2.03
N VAL A 198 15.06 -31.44 -2.23
CA VAL A 198 15.02 -30.01 -1.88
C VAL A 198 13.91 -29.29 -2.64
N ALA A 199 13.73 -29.55 -3.94
CA ALA A 199 12.66 -28.97 -4.74
C ALA A 199 11.27 -29.38 -4.23
N LEU A 200 11.06 -30.66 -3.90
CA LEU A 200 9.79 -31.15 -3.35
C LEU A 200 9.49 -30.54 -1.98
N VAL A 201 10.48 -30.46 -1.09
CA VAL A 201 10.31 -29.87 0.25
C VAL A 201 10.02 -28.37 0.15
N THR A 202 10.81 -27.62 -0.63
CA THR A 202 10.59 -26.18 -0.81
C THR A 202 9.25 -25.88 -1.45
N SER A 203 8.83 -26.63 -2.47
CA SER A 203 7.50 -26.50 -3.08
C SER A 203 6.39 -26.85 -2.08
N GLY A 204 6.53 -27.93 -1.32
CA GLY A 204 5.55 -28.34 -0.32
C GLY A 204 5.38 -27.32 0.81
N VAL A 205 6.49 -26.80 1.34
CA VAL A 205 6.50 -25.77 2.39
C VAL A 205 5.93 -24.45 1.87
N THR A 206 6.27 -24.06 0.64
CA THR A 206 5.72 -22.85 0.01
C THR A 206 4.22 -22.99 -0.19
N TYR A 207 3.76 -24.13 -0.72
CA TYR A 207 2.33 -24.40 -0.89
C TYR A 207 1.59 -24.35 0.45
N PHE A 208 2.09 -25.02 1.48
CA PHE A 208 1.49 -25.00 2.82
C PHE A 208 1.44 -23.58 3.40
N SER A 209 2.55 -22.85 3.31
CA SER A 209 2.64 -21.48 3.84
C SER A 209 1.62 -20.57 3.17
N LEU A 210 1.60 -20.57 1.83
CA LEU A 210 0.74 -19.68 1.05
C LEU A 210 -0.74 -20.08 1.07
N ASN A 211 -1.07 -21.38 1.13
CA ASN A 211 -2.46 -21.84 1.02
C ASN A 211 -3.12 -22.25 2.35
N LYS A 212 -2.33 -22.49 3.40
CA LYS A 212 -2.87 -22.91 4.71
C LYS A 212 -2.44 -21.97 5.82
N LEU A 213 -1.13 -21.74 5.99
CA LEU A 213 -0.62 -20.97 7.13
C LEU A 213 -1.12 -19.52 7.14
N LEU A 214 -1.05 -18.82 6.00
CA LEU A 214 -1.49 -17.42 5.91
C LEU A 214 -3.01 -17.24 6.10
N TYR A 215 -3.81 -18.27 5.86
CA TYR A 215 -5.26 -18.22 6.02
C TYR A 215 -5.74 -18.72 7.38
N MET A 216 -4.86 -19.33 8.18
CA MET A 216 -5.17 -19.61 9.57
C MET A 216 -5.14 -18.29 10.34
N GLN A 217 -6.29 -17.85 10.85
CA GLN A 217 -6.38 -16.65 11.66
C GLN A 217 -5.96 -16.97 13.10
N PRO A 218 -4.80 -16.48 13.57
CA PRO A 218 -4.45 -16.63 14.98
C PRO A 218 -5.28 -15.64 15.81
N PHE A 219 -5.60 -16.01 17.06
CA PHE A 219 -6.21 -15.10 18.05
C PHE A 219 -7.59 -14.55 17.68
N THR A 220 -8.50 -15.40 17.22
CA THR A 220 -9.88 -15.01 16.85
C THR A 220 -10.70 -14.44 18.02
N TRP A 221 -10.34 -14.72 19.27
CA TRP A 221 -11.07 -14.25 20.47
C TRP A 221 -11.11 -12.72 20.64
N MET A 222 -10.23 -11.95 19.98
CA MET A 222 -10.30 -10.48 19.98
C MET A 222 -11.22 -9.97 18.87
N MET A 223 -11.29 -10.70 17.76
CA MET A 223 -12.10 -10.36 16.59
C MET A 223 -13.57 -10.76 16.80
N GLU A 224 -13.77 -11.95 17.36
CA GLU A 224 -15.06 -12.55 17.67
C GLU A 224 -15.35 -12.38 19.16
N GLN A 225 -16.13 -11.36 19.47
CA GLN A 225 -16.60 -11.08 20.83
C GLN A 225 -18.07 -11.48 20.96
N PRO A 226 -18.53 -11.91 22.15
CA PRO A 226 -19.94 -12.17 22.42
C PRO A 226 -20.69 -10.83 22.52
N LYS A 227 -20.96 -10.22 21.36
CA LYS A 227 -21.76 -9.01 21.22
C LYS A 227 -22.83 -9.24 20.18
N LEU A 228 -23.96 -8.58 20.35
CA LEU A 228 -25.01 -8.59 19.36
C LEU A 228 -24.63 -7.64 18.21
N ASN A 229 -24.45 -8.19 17.00
CA ASN A 229 -24.22 -7.35 15.83
C ASN A 229 -25.56 -6.84 15.25
N PRO A 230 -25.59 -5.63 14.67
CA PRO A 230 -26.78 -5.12 14.00
C PRO A 230 -27.31 -6.13 12.97
N GLN A 231 -28.62 -6.33 12.94
CA GLN A 231 -29.33 -7.22 12.01
C GLN A 231 -29.03 -8.73 12.17
N GLN A 232 -28.27 -9.14 13.18
CA GLN A 232 -28.17 -10.55 13.53
C GLN A 232 -29.37 -11.02 14.37
N PRO A 233 -29.83 -12.26 14.17
CA PRO A 233 -30.87 -12.84 14.99
C PRO A 233 -30.34 -13.06 16.42
N SER A 234 -31.24 -12.91 17.40
CA SER A 234 -30.91 -13.17 18.80
C SER A 234 -31.78 -14.28 19.33
N THR A 235 -31.16 -15.21 20.05
CA THR A 235 -31.86 -16.25 20.83
C THR A 235 -32.38 -15.72 22.16
N LEU A 236 -32.04 -14.49 22.55
CA LEU A 236 -32.43 -13.88 23.82
C LEU A 236 -33.87 -13.37 23.81
N PHE A 237 -34.35 -12.88 22.66
CA PHE A 237 -35.68 -12.28 22.51
C PHE A 237 -36.62 -13.20 21.74
N ALA A 238 -37.88 -13.30 22.18
CA ALA A 238 -38.88 -14.21 21.61
C ALA A 238 -39.25 -13.93 20.15
N ASP A 239 -39.03 -12.70 19.68
CA ASP A 239 -39.26 -12.27 18.30
C ASP A 239 -38.05 -12.54 17.38
N GLY A 240 -36.95 -13.07 17.91
CA GLY A 240 -35.73 -13.39 17.16
C GLY A 240 -34.93 -12.17 16.70
N PHE A 241 -35.43 -10.95 16.93
CA PHE A 241 -34.75 -9.72 16.53
C PHE A 241 -33.70 -9.35 17.58
N GLY A 242 -32.45 -9.22 17.14
CA GLY A 242 -31.38 -8.67 17.98
C GLY A 242 -31.65 -7.23 18.39
N MET A 243 -31.90 -6.36 17.40
CA MET A 243 -32.12 -4.94 17.67
C MET A 243 -33.52 -4.71 18.21
N ARG A 244 -33.64 -4.02 19.35
CA ARG A 244 -34.93 -3.66 19.94
C ARG A 244 -35.48 -2.38 19.31
N THR A 245 -36.79 -2.36 19.06
CA THR A 245 -37.49 -1.12 18.73
C THR A 245 -37.53 -0.21 19.97
N PRO A 246 -37.58 1.12 19.78
CA PRO A 246 -37.85 2.03 20.89
C PRO A 246 -39.15 1.68 21.61
N VAL A 247 -39.23 2.00 22.89
CA VAL A 247 -40.47 1.84 23.68
C VAL A 247 -41.58 2.66 23.04
N GLN A 248 -42.81 2.15 23.04
CA GLN A 248 -43.97 2.86 22.49
C GLN A 248 -44.11 4.26 23.14
N GLY A 249 -44.33 5.29 22.32
CA GLY A 249 -44.40 6.69 22.79
C GLY A 249 -43.05 7.40 22.89
N THR A 250 -41.92 6.73 22.57
CA THR A 250 -40.62 7.40 22.50
C THR A 250 -40.61 8.43 21.37
N VAL A 251 -40.31 9.68 21.72
CA VAL A 251 -40.15 10.79 20.76
C VAL A 251 -38.66 11.11 20.64
N ALA A 252 -38.13 11.12 19.41
CA ALA A 252 -36.74 11.49 19.16
C ALA A 252 -36.49 12.96 19.54
N ARG A 253 -35.32 13.26 20.12
CA ARG A 253 -34.95 14.64 20.47
C ARG A 253 -34.97 15.53 19.23
N GLY A 254 -35.70 16.65 19.31
CA GLY A 254 -35.89 17.59 18.21
C GLY A 254 -36.99 17.21 17.21
N PHE A 255 -37.70 16.09 17.42
CA PHE A 255 -38.79 15.66 16.56
C PHE A 255 -40.14 15.92 17.24
N LEU A 256 -41.05 16.63 16.56
CA LEU A 256 -42.43 16.80 17.01
C LEU A 256 -43.29 15.73 16.33
N PRO A 257 -43.88 14.79 17.10
CA PRO A 257 -44.69 13.73 16.51
C PRO A 257 -45.92 14.34 15.83
N TYR A 258 -46.28 13.80 14.68
CA TYR A 258 -47.49 14.20 13.98
C TYR A 258 -48.72 13.60 14.68
N PRO A 259 -49.65 14.41 15.21
CA PRO A 259 -50.70 13.91 16.11
C PRO A 259 -51.82 13.15 15.40
N TYR A 260 -51.95 13.27 14.06
CA TYR A 260 -53.03 12.66 13.28
C TYR A 260 -52.58 11.45 12.46
N MET A 261 -51.47 10.80 12.84
CA MET A 261 -51.02 9.55 12.17
C MET A 261 -52.13 8.50 12.22
N GLY A 262 -52.39 7.83 11.09
CA GLY A 262 -53.42 6.80 10.94
C GLY A 262 -54.86 7.30 10.74
N GLN A 263 -55.12 8.61 10.81
CA GLN A 263 -56.43 9.18 10.52
C GLN A 263 -56.56 9.45 9.00
N ASN A 264 -57.78 9.34 8.43
CA ASN A 264 -58.01 9.63 7.00
C ASN A 264 -58.31 11.11 6.73
N ASN A 265 -58.95 11.79 7.69
CA ASN A 265 -59.26 13.21 7.64
C ASN A 265 -58.95 13.81 9.03
N PRO A 266 -57.96 14.71 9.16
CA PRO A 266 -57.64 15.30 10.45
C PRO A 266 -58.75 16.26 10.90
N THR A 267 -59.10 16.22 12.19
CA THR A 267 -60.17 17.03 12.81
C THR A 267 -59.83 18.53 12.88
N GLU A 268 -58.54 18.88 12.87
CA GLU A 268 -58.06 20.25 12.91
C GLU A 268 -57.29 20.61 11.64
N VAL A 269 -57.54 21.81 11.11
CA VAL A 269 -56.88 22.32 9.90
C VAL A 269 -55.51 22.87 10.29
N LEU A 270 -54.44 22.14 9.93
CA LEU A 270 -53.08 22.67 10.05
C LEU A 270 -52.86 23.78 9.01
N GLN A 271 -52.43 24.95 9.47
CA GLN A 271 -51.99 26.03 8.59
C GLN A 271 -50.51 25.87 8.26
N ASN A 272 -50.11 26.22 7.05
CA ASN A 272 -48.72 26.17 6.64
C ASN A 272 -47.91 27.27 7.34
N PRO A 273 -46.97 26.95 8.25
CA PRO A 273 -46.16 27.97 8.91
C PRO A 273 -45.02 28.48 8.02
N PHE A 274 -44.76 27.85 6.87
CA PHE A 274 -43.72 28.23 5.92
C PHE A 274 -44.26 29.21 4.90
N LEU A 275 -43.82 30.46 4.97
CA LEU A 275 -44.15 31.47 3.96
C LEU A 275 -43.56 31.09 2.59
N PRO A 276 -44.22 31.43 1.46
CA PRO A 276 -43.76 31.12 0.11
C PRO A 276 -42.62 32.07 -0.34
N THR A 277 -41.48 32.02 0.37
CA THR A 277 -40.26 32.72 -0.02
C THR A 277 -39.59 32.01 -1.19
N LYS A 278 -38.71 32.70 -1.93
CA LYS A 278 -37.95 32.11 -3.04
C LYS A 278 -37.15 30.87 -2.62
N GLU A 279 -36.62 30.87 -1.40
CA GLU A 279 -35.88 29.73 -0.84
C GLU A 279 -36.79 28.54 -0.56
N ASN A 280 -37.93 28.76 0.12
CA ASN A 280 -38.89 27.70 0.44
C ASN A 280 -39.52 27.11 -0.82
N LEU A 281 -39.78 27.94 -1.85
CA LEU A 281 -40.30 27.46 -3.13
C LEU A 281 -39.29 26.60 -3.88
N LYS A 282 -38.00 26.98 -3.89
CA LYS A 282 -36.94 26.14 -4.47
C LYS A 282 -36.76 24.82 -3.73
N LEU A 283 -36.84 24.83 -2.39
CA LEU A 283 -36.81 23.60 -1.59
C LEU A 283 -38.01 22.71 -1.92
N GLY A 284 -39.20 23.31 -1.99
CA GLY A 284 -40.44 22.61 -2.34
C GLY A 284 -40.39 22.01 -3.75
N GLU A 285 -39.87 22.75 -4.73
CA GLU A 285 -39.64 22.29 -6.10
C GLU A 285 -38.72 21.08 -6.12
N ALA A 286 -37.53 21.19 -5.50
CA ALA A 286 -36.55 20.11 -5.48
C ALA A 286 -37.12 18.81 -4.86
N LYS A 287 -37.83 18.95 -3.74
CA LYS A 287 -38.41 17.80 -3.02
C LYS A 287 -39.63 17.22 -3.76
N TYR A 288 -40.46 18.07 -4.36
CA TYR A 288 -41.57 17.63 -5.21
C TYR A 288 -41.05 16.84 -6.42
N LEU A 289 -40.04 17.37 -7.13
CA LEU A 289 -39.45 16.70 -8.27
C LEU A 289 -38.80 15.36 -7.90
N THR A 290 -38.28 15.24 -6.67
CA THR A 290 -37.66 13.99 -6.18
C THR A 290 -38.70 12.94 -5.79
N PHE A 291 -39.71 13.31 -4.99
CA PHE A 291 -40.59 12.33 -4.33
C PHE A 291 -42.01 12.28 -4.90
N CYS A 292 -42.52 13.38 -5.45
CA CYS A 292 -43.92 13.49 -5.88
C CYS A 292 -44.07 13.36 -7.39
N SER A 293 -43.14 13.90 -8.18
CA SER A 293 -43.19 13.90 -9.64
C SER A 293 -43.18 12.51 -10.30
N PRO A 294 -42.54 11.45 -9.73
CA PRO A 294 -42.59 10.13 -10.34
C PRO A 294 -44.03 9.62 -10.50
N CYS A 295 -44.92 9.98 -9.57
CA CYS A 295 -46.32 9.61 -9.58
C CYS A 295 -47.23 10.73 -10.14
N HIS A 296 -47.06 11.98 -9.71
CA HIS A 296 -47.97 13.07 -10.10
C HIS A 296 -47.53 13.85 -11.35
N GLY A 297 -46.37 13.52 -11.93
CA GLY A 297 -45.78 14.23 -13.05
C GLY A 297 -45.02 15.49 -12.64
N ASN A 298 -44.18 16.03 -13.52
CA ASN A 298 -43.36 17.20 -13.21
C ASN A 298 -44.20 18.47 -12.95
N PHE A 299 -45.37 18.55 -13.58
CA PHE A 299 -46.28 19.69 -13.47
C PHE A 299 -47.55 19.39 -12.66
N GLY A 300 -47.66 18.21 -12.04
CA GLY A 300 -48.82 17.82 -11.23
C GLY A 300 -50.04 17.37 -12.03
N ASP A 301 -49.88 16.97 -13.29
CA ASP A 301 -51.00 16.56 -14.15
C ASP A 301 -51.51 15.14 -13.91
N GLY A 302 -50.84 14.36 -13.05
CA GLY A 302 -51.11 12.92 -12.92
C GLY A 302 -50.53 12.12 -14.10
N ASP A 303 -49.59 12.70 -14.84
CA ASP A 303 -48.78 12.04 -15.86
C ASP A 303 -47.55 11.37 -15.24
N SER A 304 -47.84 10.33 -14.44
CA SER A 304 -46.84 9.47 -13.81
C SER A 304 -45.84 8.91 -14.81
N ARG A 305 -44.54 9.03 -14.50
CA ARG A 305 -43.47 8.30 -15.19
C ARG A 305 -43.51 6.80 -14.88
N LEU A 306 -44.24 6.42 -13.84
CA LEU A 306 -44.51 5.05 -13.41
C LEU A 306 -45.86 4.52 -13.92
N ARG A 307 -46.47 5.17 -14.92
CA ARG A 307 -47.70 4.74 -15.59
C ARG A 307 -47.62 3.24 -15.96
N GLY A 308 -48.64 2.48 -15.57
CA GLY A 308 -48.76 1.04 -15.87
C GLY A 308 -48.18 0.11 -14.80
N GLN A 309 -47.37 0.61 -13.85
CA GLN A 309 -46.87 -0.19 -12.71
C GLN A 309 -47.73 0.01 -11.44
N PHE A 310 -48.39 1.16 -11.33
CA PHE A 310 -49.32 1.50 -10.25
C PHE A 310 -50.56 2.20 -10.83
N PRO A 311 -51.72 2.18 -10.12
CA PRO A 311 -52.86 3.00 -10.48
C PRO A 311 -52.47 4.48 -10.58
N ASN A 312 -52.92 5.14 -11.65
CA ASN A 312 -52.56 6.54 -11.88
C ASN A 312 -53.15 7.43 -10.78
N PRO A 313 -52.32 8.27 -10.12
CA PRO A 313 -52.83 9.18 -9.11
C PRO A 313 -53.66 10.30 -9.77
N PRO A 314 -54.55 10.95 -9.00
CA PRO A 314 -55.33 12.07 -9.51
C PRO A 314 -54.42 13.26 -9.87
N SER A 315 -54.87 14.05 -10.84
CA SER A 315 -54.25 15.36 -11.14
C SER A 315 -54.38 16.28 -9.92
N LEU A 316 -53.26 16.94 -9.58
CA LEU A 316 -53.21 17.93 -8.52
C LEU A 316 -53.89 19.25 -8.91
N HIS A 317 -54.34 19.38 -10.17
CA HIS A 317 -55.11 20.53 -10.68
C HIS A 317 -56.63 20.35 -10.60
N SER A 318 -57.11 19.15 -10.26
CA SER A 318 -58.54 18.89 -10.11
C SER A 318 -59.19 19.84 -9.10
N SER A 319 -60.49 20.14 -9.24
CA SER A 319 -61.23 20.99 -8.30
C SER A 319 -61.07 20.50 -6.86
N ARG A 320 -61.25 19.20 -6.64
CA ARG A 320 -61.06 18.54 -5.35
C ARG A 320 -59.65 18.76 -4.77
N ALA A 321 -58.60 18.60 -5.57
CA ALA A 321 -57.22 18.78 -5.11
C ALA A 321 -56.88 20.25 -4.80
N ARG A 322 -57.53 21.21 -5.49
CA ARG A 322 -57.37 22.65 -5.22
C ARG A 322 -58.11 23.09 -3.96
N GLU A 323 -59.25 22.47 -3.67
CA GLU A 323 -60.09 22.75 -2.50
C GLU A 323 -59.54 22.18 -1.19
N PHE A 324 -58.62 21.21 -1.24
CA PHE A 324 -57.94 20.75 -0.04
C PHE A 324 -57.22 21.91 0.66
N SER A 325 -57.29 21.96 1.99
CA SER A 325 -56.48 22.88 2.78
C SER A 325 -55.00 22.49 2.73
N ASP A 326 -54.11 23.43 3.01
CA ASP A 326 -52.66 23.16 3.06
C ASP A 326 -52.32 22.04 4.06
N GLY A 327 -53.01 22.04 5.20
CA GLY A 327 -52.90 20.99 6.21
C GLY A 327 -53.37 19.61 5.73
N MET A 328 -54.39 19.56 4.86
CA MET A 328 -54.83 18.31 4.27
C MET A 328 -53.80 17.75 3.28
N ILE A 329 -53.17 18.62 2.47
CA ILE A 329 -52.09 18.20 1.56
C ILE A 329 -50.89 17.71 2.38
N TYR A 330 -50.50 18.44 3.42
CA TYR A 330 -49.44 18.02 4.35
C TYR A 330 -49.75 16.68 5.02
N HIS A 331 -51.01 16.46 5.44
CA HIS A 331 -51.49 15.22 6.04
C HIS A 331 -51.34 14.05 5.08
N ILE A 332 -51.79 14.20 3.83
CA ILE A 332 -51.70 13.15 2.79
C ILE A 332 -50.24 12.77 2.53
N ILE A 333 -49.32 13.74 2.44
CA ILE A 333 -47.89 13.45 2.26
C ILE A 333 -47.33 12.72 3.50
N THR A 334 -47.79 13.08 4.69
CA THR A 334 -47.29 12.52 5.95
C THR A 334 -47.82 11.12 6.22
N ASN A 335 -49.12 10.89 6.09
CA ASN A 335 -49.77 9.64 6.46
C ASN A 335 -49.93 8.68 5.28
N GLY A 336 -49.87 9.20 4.05
CA GLY A 336 -50.36 8.50 2.86
C GLY A 336 -51.87 8.62 2.73
N GLN A 337 -52.40 8.25 1.57
CA GLN A 337 -53.84 8.17 1.32
C GLN A 337 -54.14 7.16 0.23
N ASN A 338 -55.06 6.22 0.48
CA ASN A 338 -55.38 5.12 -0.42
C ASN A 338 -54.11 4.32 -0.79
N ILE A 339 -53.67 4.41 -2.04
CA ILE A 339 -52.50 3.72 -2.58
C ILE A 339 -51.22 4.57 -2.45
N MET A 340 -51.35 5.87 -2.13
CA MET A 340 -50.21 6.74 -1.89
C MET A 340 -49.54 6.36 -0.57
N PRO A 341 -48.24 5.97 -0.57
CA PRO A 341 -47.53 5.60 0.65
C PRO A 341 -47.27 6.83 1.54
N SER A 342 -46.98 6.58 2.81
CA SER A 342 -46.46 7.61 3.71
C SER A 342 -45.04 8.00 3.30
N TYR A 343 -44.76 9.30 3.31
CA TYR A 343 -43.41 9.86 3.10
C TYR A 343 -42.78 10.40 4.40
N ALA A 344 -43.32 10.03 5.57
CA ALA A 344 -42.89 10.60 6.85
C ALA A 344 -41.45 10.26 7.25
N SER A 345 -40.90 9.14 6.75
CA SER A 345 -39.51 8.74 7.01
C SER A 345 -38.52 9.31 5.99
N GLN A 346 -38.98 9.68 4.80
CA GLN A 346 -38.11 10.19 3.72
C GLN A 346 -38.08 11.72 3.61
N ILE A 347 -39.14 12.41 4.04
CA ILE A 347 -39.29 13.87 3.88
C ILE A 347 -39.50 14.52 5.25
N THR A 348 -38.70 15.55 5.57
CA THR A 348 -38.82 16.23 6.86
C THR A 348 -40.11 17.03 6.98
N ARG A 349 -40.42 17.55 8.17
CA ARG A 349 -41.61 18.39 8.40
C ARG A 349 -41.56 19.67 7.57
N GLU A 350 -40.41 20.31 7.53
CA GLU A 350 -40.16 21.58 6.83
C GLU A 350 -40.26 21.38 5.31
N GLU A 351 -39.65 20.31 4.82
CA GLU A 351 -39.69 19.93 3.41
C GLU A 351 -41.11 19.63 2.92
N ARG A 352 -41.93 18.95 3.72
CA ARG A 352 -43.34 18.71 3.39
C ARG A 352 -44.14 20.01 3.25
N TRP A 353 -43.94 20.97 4.16
CA TRP A 353 -44.58 22.28 4.05
C TRP A 353 -44.10 23.09 2.86
N ALA A 354 -42.81 22.99 2.51
CA ALA A 354 -42.26 23.57 1.30
C ALA A 354 -42.88 22.96 0.02
N ILE A 355 -43.06 21.63 -0.02
CA ILE A 355 -43.76 20.93 -1.12
C ILE A 355 -45.19 21.46 -1.26
N VAL A 356 -45.93 21.65 -0.15
CA VAL A 356 -47.29 22.21 -0.20
C VAL A 356 -47.30 23.57 -0.90
N ASN A 357 -46.37 24.47 -0.56
CA ASN A 357 -46.25 25.76 -1.25
C ASN A 357 -45.96 25.61 -2.74
N TYR A 358 -45.09 24.68 -3.13
CA TYR A 358 -44.80 24.44 -4.54
C TYR A 358 -46.00 23.86 -5.29
N ILE A 359 -46.79 22.97 -4.67
CA ILE A 359 -48.05 22.48 -5.24
C ILE A 359 -49.01 23.65 -5.49
N ARG A 360 -49.10 24.62 -4.56
CA ARG A 360 -49.90 25.83 -4.78
C ARG A 360 -49.39 26.67 -5.95
N VAL A 361 -48.08 26.78 -6.14
CA VAL A 361 -47.49 27.45 -7.32
C VAL A 361 -47.91 26.72 -8.59
N LEU A 362 -47.82 25.39 -8.65
CA LEU A 362 -48.24 24.61 -9.82
C LEU A 362 -49.73 24.84 -10.13
N GLN A 363 -50.59 24.75 -9.10
CA GLN A 363 -52.03 24.99 -9.24
C GLN A 363 -52.32 26.41 -9.75
N ARG A 364 -51.60 27.42 -9.24
CA ARG A 364 -51.72 28.82 -9.64
C ARG A 364 -51.23 29.09 -11.05
N ALA A 365 -50.13 28.44 -11.46
CA ALA A 365 -49.55 28.58 -12.80
C ALA A 365 -50.49 28.10 -13.91
N LYS A 366 -51.25 27.01 -13.66
CA LYS A 366 -52.27 26.53 -14.60
C LYS A 366 -53.65 27.19 -14.44
N ASN A 367 -53.92 27.80 -13.29
CA ASN A 367 -55.21 28.43 -12.97
C ASN A 367 -54.98 29.84 -12.39
N ALA A 368 -54.41 30.73 -13.20
CA ALA A 368 -54.24 32.12 -12.83
C ALA A 368 -55.61 32.78 -12.58
N LYS A 369 -55.75 33.53 -11.48
CA LYS A 369 -56.94 34.38 -11.27
C LYS A 369 -56.73 35.67 -12.06
N SER A 370 -57.83 36.34 -12.38
CA SER A 370 -57.81 37.69 -12.98
C SER A 370 -56.97 38.69 -12.16
N SER A 371 -56.86 38.48 -10.84
CA SER A 371 -56.02 39.28 -9.94
C SER A 371 -54.50 39.13 -10.19
N ASP A 372 -54.07 38.04 -10.83
CA ASP A 372 -52.64 37.82 -11.17
C ASP A 372 -52.25 38.52 -12.47
N LEU A 373 -53.24 38.85 -13.31
CA LEU A 373 -53.05 39.58 -14.56
C LEU A 373 -52.95 41.07 -14.24
N GLN A 374 -51.75 41.57 -13.95
CA GLN A 374 -51.51 43.00 -14.03
C GLN A 374 -51.49 43.40 -15.51
N VAL A 375 -52.42 44.27 -15.92
CA VAL A 375 -52.43 44.85 -17.28
C VAL A 375 -51.20 45.72 -17.44
N VAL A 376 -50.22 45.26 -18.20
CA VAL A 376 -49.07 46.07 -18.63
C VAL A 376 -49.56 47.01 -19.72
N ASN A 377 -50.16 48.14 -19.35
CA ASN A 377 -50.37 49.25 -20.28
C ASN A 377 -49.03 49.97 -20.45
N LYS A 378 -48.19 49.47 -21.36
CA LYS A 378 -47.06 50.25 -21.88
C LYS A 378 -47.59 51.12 -23.01
N GLU A 379 -47.72 52.41 -22.73
CA GLU A 379 -47.92 53.47 -23.70
C GLU A 379 -46.96 53.27 -24.88
N THR A 380 -47.49 52.97 -26.06
CA THR A 380 -46.73 53.01 -27.31
C THR A 380 -46.62 54.48 -27.69
N GLY A 381 -45.52 55.11 -27.27
CA GLY A 381 -45.11 56.41 -27.78
C GLY A 381 -44.94 56.34 -29.30
N ASN A 382 -45.64 57.23 -30.00
CA ASN A 382 -45.50 57.52 -31.41
C ASN A 382 -44.03 57.61 -31.82
N ASN A 383 -43.60 56.70 -32.70
CA ASN A 383 -42.47 56.89 -33.59
C ASN A 383 -42.72 56.08 -34.86
N ALA A 384 -43.50 56.65 -35.79
CA ALA A 384 -43.44 56.39 -37.22
C ALA A 384 -44.46 57.26 -37.97
N SER A 385 -44.05 58.41 -38.52
CA SER A 385 -44.31 58.82 -39.92
C SER A 385 -43.64 60.17 -40.23
N ASN A 386 -43.18 60.28 -41.48
CA ASN A 386 -42.49 61.40 -42.15
C ASN A 386 -43.07 62.80 -41.90
#